data_AF-A0A524M7Q1-F1
#
_entry.id   AF-A0A524M7Q1-F1
#
_cell.length_a   1.000
_cell.length_b   1.000
_cell.length_c   1.000
_cell.angle_alpha   90.00
_cell.angle_beta   90.00
_cell.angle_gamma   90.00
#
_symmetry.space_group_name_H-M   'P 1'
#
loop_
_entity.id
_entity.type
_entity.pdbx_description
1 polymer ?
#
loop_
_entity_poly.entity_id
_entity_poly.type
_entity_poly.pdbx_seq_one_letter_code
_entity_poly.pdbx_strand_id
1 'polypeptide(L)'
;DNFLLALEDLQIGRIDAAVMDGPTAQSGISDRSLAIVGTINTGEIYGYAVRKTDSGLLDLLNEGLRRIQASDTWDTLVEKWLVGN
;
A
#
# COMPACT_ATOMS: atom_id res chain seq x y z
N ASP A 1 14.22 7.35 4.25
CA ASP A 1 12.99 7.98 3.74
C ASP A 1 11.77 7.18 4.08
N ASN A 2 10.72 7.88 4.52
CA ASN A 2 9.40 7.32 4.77
C ASN A 2 8.36 8.23 4.07
N PHE A 3 7.17 7.73 3.78
CA PHE A 3 6.13 8.52 3.11
C PHE A 3 5.60 9.67 3.99
N LEU A 4 5.69 9.53 5.33
CA LEU A 4 5.23 10.55 6.27
C LEU A 4 6.02 11.86 6.17
N LEU A 5 7.34 11.78 5.97
CA LEU A 5 8.18 12.96 5.76
C LEU A 5 7.79 13.70 4.48
N ALA A 6 7.41 13.00 3.41
CA ALA A 6 6.92 13.63 2.18
C ALA A 6 5.60 14.39 2.43
N LEU A 7 4.71 13.85 3.26
CA LEU A 7 3.46 14.54 3.65
C LEU A 7 3.73 15.76 4.54
N GLU A 8 4.69 15.67 5.47
CA GLU A 8 5.12 16.80 6.30
C GLU A 8 5.72 17.93 5.46
N ASP A 9 6.56 17.58 4.48
CA ASP A 9 7.18 18.53 3.56
C ASP A 9 6.16 19.20 2.64
N LEU A 10 5.16 18.46 2.17
CA LEU A 10 4.05 19.01 1.41
C LEU A 10 3.21 19.98 2.26
N GLN A 11 2.94 19.63 3.51
CA GLN A 11 2.10 20.44 4.41
C GLN A 11 2.74 21.78 4.79
N ILE A 12 4.07 21.86 4.86
CA ILE A 12 4.80 23.12 5.09
C ILE A 12 5.17 23.85 3.79
N GLY A 13 4.77 23.34 2.62
CA GLY A 13 5.05 23.93 1.32
C GLY A 13 6.52 23.85 0.89
N ARG A 14 7.28 22.86 1.39
CA ARG A 14 8.65 22.61 0.92
C ARG A 14 8.67 21.96 -0.47
N ILE A 15 7.64 21.17 -0.78
CA ILE A 15 7.41 20.54 -2.09
C ILE A 15 5.98 20.85 -2.55
N ASP A 16 5.76 20.87 -3.86
CA ASP A 16 4.45 21.18 -4.45
C ASP A 16 3.54 19.94 -4.57
N ALA A 17 4.12 18.75 -4.69
CA ALA A 17 3.40 17.48 -4.82
C ALA A 17 4.28 16.29 -4.41
N ALA A 18 3.63 15.19 -4.03
CA ALA A 18 4.26 13.89 -3.79
C ALA A 18 3.43 12.79 -4.47
N VAL A 19 4.11 11.78 -5.02
CA VAL A 19 3.48 10.58 -5.59
C VAL A 19 3.73 9.41 -4.65
N MET A 20 2.67 8.66 -4.35
CA MET A 20 2.71 7.48 -3.51
C MET A 20 1.58 6.54 -3.90
N ASP A 21 1.67 5.29 -3.44
CA ASP A 21 0.65 4.27 -3.62
C ASP A 21 -0.72 4.76 -3.12
N GLY A 22 -1.78 4.43 -3.85
CA GLY A 22 -3.14 4.92 -3.59
C GLY A 22 -3.61 4.71 -2.14
N PRO A 23 -3.55 3.48 -1.59
CA PRO A 23 -3.95 3.22 -0.20
C PRO A 23 -3.10 3.98 0.82
N THR A 24 -1.79 4.12 0.57
CA THR A 24 -0.89 4.89 1.45
C THR A 24 -1.21 6.37 1.42
N ALA A 25 -1.53 6.93 0.25
CA ALA A 25 -1.99 8.31 0.12
C ALA A 25 -3.27 8.52 0.94
N GLN A 26 -4.26 7.64 0.74
CA GLN A 26 -5.56 7.76 1.35
C GLN A 26 -5.52 7.65 2.88
N SER A 27 -4.74 6.71 3.42
CA SER A 27 -4.53 6.61 4.87
C SER A 27 -3.65 7.74 5.40
N GLY A 28 -2.68 8.23 4.63
CA GLY A 28 -1.71 9.22 5.08
C GLY A 28 -2.30 10.63 5.24
N ILE A 29 -3.32 10.96 4.45
CA ILE A 29 -3.95 12.29 4.44
C ILE A 29 -5.24 12.39 5.27
N SER A 30 -5.75 11.28 5.83
CA SER A 30 -7.07 11.23 6.50
C SER A 30 -7.30 12.34 7.53
N ASP A 31 -6.25 12.70 8.26
CA ASP A 31 -6.27 13.70 9.33
C ASP A 31 -5.42 14.94 9.00
N ARG A 32 -5.15 15.18 7.71
CA ARG A 32 -4.29 16.28 7.24
C ARG A 32 -5.03 17.17 6.25
N SER A 33 -4.65 18.45 6.21
CA SER A 33 -5.16 19.40 5.19
C SER A 33 -4.40 19.21 3.87
N LEU A 34 -4.53 18.04 3.28
CA LEU A 34 -3.93 17.62 2.01
C LEU A 34 -5.01 16.98 1.13
N ALA A 35 -4.80 16.96 -0.18
CA ALA A 35 -5.75 16.38 -1.12
C ALA A 35 -5.05 15.53 -2.18
N ILE A 36 -5.69 14.43 -2.58
CA ILE A 36 -5.30 13.66 -3.77
C ILE A 36 -5.85 14.41 -4.99
N VAL A 37 -4.96 14.95 -5.81
CA VAL A 37 -5.32 15.76 -6.99
C VAL A 37 -5.47 14.92 -8.27
N GLY A 38 -5.08 13.65 -8.24
CA GLY A 38 -5.23 12.72 -9.34
C GLY A 38 -4.60 11.36 -9.05
N THR A 39 -4.95 10.37 -9.87
CA THR A 39 -4.44 9.00 -9.79
C THR A 39 -3.85 8.59 -11.12
N ILE A 40 -2.63 8.05 -11.10
CA ILE A 40 -2.00 7.42 -12.27
C ILE A 40 -2.28 5.93 -12.17
N ASN A 41 -3.08 5.39 -13.09
CA ASN A 41 -3.27 3.94 -13.15
C ASN A 41 -2.03 3.29 -13.77
N THR A 42 -1.25 2.59 -12.95
CA THR A 42 -0.04 1.88 -13.34
C THR A 42 -0.29 0.41 -13.68
N GLY A 43 -1.49 -0.11 -13.42
CA GLY A 43 -1.78 -1.54 -13.46
C GLY A 43 -0.99 -2.35 -12.44
N GLU A 44 -0.61 -1.72 -11.31
CA GLU A 44 0.21 -2.36 -10.28
C GLU A 44 -0.48 -3.56 -9.62
N ILE A 45 0.35 -4.55 -9.28
CA ILE A 45 -0.06 -5.74 -8.52
C ILE A 45 0.98 -5.95 -7.43
N TYR A 46 0.55 -5.94 -6.17
CA TYR A 46 1.43 -6.19 -5.05
C TYR A 46 1.85 -7.65 -4.94
N GLY A 47 3.06 -7.88 -4.45
CA GLY A 47 3.60 -9.23 -4.24
C GLY A 47 4.76 -9.25 -3.27
N TYR A 48 5.06 -10.45 -2.77
CA TYR A 48 6.22 -10.68 -1.91
C TYR A 48 7.46 -10.86 -2.79
N ALA A 49 8.45 -9.98 -2.63
CA ALA A 49 9.74 -10.15 -3.28
C ALA A 49 10.58 -11.21 -2.52
N VAL A 50 11.05 -12.22 -3.23
CA VAL A 50 11.96 -13.25 -2.70
C VAL A 50 13.23 -13.34 -3.54
N ARG A 51 14.29 -13.96 -2.99
CA ARG A 51 15.52 -14.21 -3.76
C ARG A 51 15.20 -15.10 -4.97
N LYS A 52 15.81 -14.79 -6.12
CA LYS A 52 15.59 -15.53 -7.38
C LYS A 52 15.83 -17.04 -7.27
N THR A 53 16.75 -17.47 -6.40
CA THR A 53 17.11 -18.88 -6.22
C THR A 53 16.27 -19.59 -5.15
N ASP A 54 15.34 -18.90 -4.49
CA ASP A 54 14.60 -19.41 -3.34
C ASP A 54 13.17 -19.82 -3.72
N SER A 55 13.06 -20.84 -4.58
CA SER A 55 11.77 -21.35 -5.05
C SER A 55 10.95 -21.97 -3.91
N GLY A 56 11.61 -22.59 -2.92
CA GLY A 56 10.92 -23.18 -1.78
C GLY A 56 10.17 -22.15 -0.93
N LEU A 57 10.79 -20.98 -0.68
CA LEU A 57 10.10 -19.88 0.02
C LEU A 57 8.98 -19.28 -0.82
N LEU A 58 9.20 -19.12 -2.14
CA LEU A 58 8.17 -18.61 -3.06
C LEU A 58 6.91 -19.48 -3.02
N ASP A 59 7.07 -20.80 -3.15
CA ASP A 59 5.96 -21.75 -3.17
C ASP A 59 5.21 -21.74 -1.84
N LEU A 60 5.95 -21.67 -0.72
CA LEU A 60 5.37 -21.60 0.62
C LEU A 60 4.53 -20.34 0.83
N LEU A 61 5.04 -19.17 0.43
CA LEU A 61 4.32 -17.89 0.55
C LEU A 61 3.07 -17.87 -0.32
N ASN A 62 3.17 -18.34 -1.57
CA ASN A 62 2.03 -18.40 -2.49
C ASN A 62 0.94 -19.37 -1.98
N GLU A 63 1.34 -20.52 -1.43
CA GLU A 63 0.42 -21.45 -0.78
C GLU A 63 -0.31 -20.82 0.41
N GLY A 64 0.44 -20.16 1.30
CA GLY A 64 -0.12 -19.48 2.46
C GLY A 64 -1.08 -18.37 2.07
N LEU A 65 -0.70 -17.53 1.12
CA LEU A 65 -1.55 -16.44 0.62
C LEU A 65 -2.87 -16.97 0.05
N ARG A 66 -2.82 -18.02 -0.78
CA ARG A 66 -4.03 -18.63 -1.35
C ARG A 66 -4.97 -19.18 -0.30
N ARG A 67 -4.43 -19.81 0.76
CA ARG A 67 -5.23 -20.33 1.88
C ARG A 67 -5.92 -19.21 2.65
N ILE A 68 -5.22 -18.11 2.91
CA ILE A 68 -5.80 -16.96 3.63
C ILE A 68 -6.86 -16.29 2.75
N GLN A 69 -6.57 -16.05 1.47
CA GLN A 69 -7.52 -15.47 0.51
C GLN A 69 -8.79 -16.30 0.32
N ALA A 70 -8.72 -17.63 0.47
CA ALA A 70 -9.88 -18.52 0.43
C ALA A 70 -10.64 -18.61 1.76
N SER A 71 -10.25 -17.84 2.78
CA SER A 71 -10.86 -17.85 4.12
C SER A 71 -11.52 -16.52 4.44
N ASP A 72 -12.49 -16.53 5.36
CA ASP A 72 -13.18 -15.32 5.87
C ASP A 72 -12.23 -14.33 6.57
N THR A 73 -11.02 -14.78 6.91
CA THR A 73 -9.97 -13.94 7.49
C THR A 73 -9.50 -12.87 6.51
N TRP A 74 -9.52 -13.14 5.20
CA TRP A 74 -9.03 -12.20 4.21
C TRP A 74 -9.81 -10.90 4.22
N ASP A 75 -11.13 -10.99 4.11
CA ASP A 75 -12.00 -9.81 4.10
C ASP A 75 -11.88 -9.02 5.41
N THR A 76 -11.78 -9.73 6.55
CA THR A 76 -11.55 -9.11 7.86
C THR A 76 -10.24 -8.30 7.90
N LEU A 77 -9.17 -8.80 7.27
CA LEU A 77 -7.89 -8.11 7.21
C LEU A 77 -7.94 -6.91 6.27
N VAL A 78 -8.58 -7.06 5.11
CA VAL A 78 -8.76 -5.98 4.13
C VAL A 78 -9.56 -4.85 4.76
N GLU A 79 -10.74 -5.14 5.33
CA GLU A 79 -11.60 -4.14 5.95
C GLU A 79 -10.92 -3.42 7.12
N LYS A 80 -10.15 -4.15 7.93
CA LYS A 80 -9.48 -3.57 9.09
C LYS A 80 -8.33 -2.63 8.74
N TRP A 81 -7.58 -2.92 7.69
CA TRP A 81 -6.27 -2.29 7.45
C TRP A 81 -6.19 -1.46 6.17
N LEU A 82 -6.97 -1.78 5.14
CA LEU A 82 -7.03 -0.99 3.93
C LEU A 82 -8.10 0.09 4.11
N VAL A 83 -7.65 1.27 4.54
CA VAL A 83 -8.49 2.47 4.65
C VAL A 83 -8.83 2.97 3.24
N GLY A 84 -10.11 2.97 2.88
CA GLY A 84 -10.60 3.52 1.62
C GLY A 84 -11.76 2.74 1.02
N ASN A 85 -12.97 2.95 1.56
CA ASN A 85 -14.21 2.87 0.78
C ASN A 85 -14.64 4.30 0.44
#